data_AF-A0AAU3Q6N6-F1
#
_entry.id   AF-A0AAU3Q6N6-F1
#
_cell.length_a   1.000
_cell.length_b   1.000
_cell.length_c   1.000
_cell.angle_alpha   90.00
_cell.angle_beta   90.00
_cell.angle_gamma   90.00
#
_symmetry.space_group_name_H-M   'P 1'
#
loop_
_entity.id
_entity.type
_entity.pdbx_description
1 polymer ?
#
loop_
_entity_poly.entity_id
_entity_poly.type
_entity_poly.pdbx_seq_one_letter_code
_entity_poly.pdbx_strand_id
1 'polypeptide(L)'
;MTTRSAAALAAELEAELDLYPDQRGEILLEAAEHWRRAGAHDRAIDLLTRAIEDGGEDGGNARVALAEVLFDLDRAADADTQLDALRHSRTDSPVPCHMAAELLEQRGDYRQALTWFNMAVSRLTDEEMAETDTENGFLSYANNVLAGRRRIRRAQGLPPDELDESVQSFAEHLDELAHMPAPPTTPRQARILFWPRDEFPRAHETWPGLVEHTDFAVFAADREKANRELADSGIARLTMAPLTVAKLLEYTTRTGTDPTDSDTRLACMNEIIDEGKSVHWPPPRNAPCWCGSTIKYKKCCGRPTTN
;
A
#
# COMPACT_ATOMS: atom_id res chain seq x y z
N MET A 1 -12.77 -19.21 -15.50
CA MET A 1 -11.77 -18.51 -16.32
C MET A 1 -10.71 -19.52 -16.68
N THR A 2 -10.59 -19.88 -17.96
CA THR A 2 -9.58 -20.82 -18.43
C THR A 2 -8.24 -20.08 -18.50
N THR A 3 -7.24 -20.51 -17.73
CA THR A 3 -5.90 -19.94 -17.77
C THR A 3 -5.32 -20.16 -19.17
N ARG A 4 -4.91 -19.08 -19.85
CA ARG A 4 -4.27 -19.15 -21.18
C ARG A 4 -2.93 -19.90 -21.06
N SER A 5 -2.54 -20.63 -22.10
CA SER A 5 -1.22 -21.29 -22.15
C SER A 5 -0.12 -20.26 -22.43
N ALA A 6 1.12 -20.57 -22.03
CA ALA A 6 2.25 -19.69 -22.29
C ALA A 6 2.46 -19.43 -23.79
N ALA A 7 2.31 -20.45 -24.64
CA ALA A 7 2.39 -20.30 -26.09
C ALA A 7 1.30 -19.38 -26.68
N ALA A 8 0.09 -19.38 -26.12
CA ALA A 8 -0.98 -18.50 -26.57
C ALA A 8 -0.69 -17.03 -26.21
N LEU A 9 -0.19 -16.78 -25.00
CA LEU A 9 0.23 -15.45 -24.58
C LEU A 9 1.38 -14.92 -25.44
N ALA A 10 2.37 -15.76 -25.74
CA ALA A 10 3.48 -15.38 -26.61
C ALA A 10 3.02 -14.97 -28.01
N ALA A 11 2.12 -15.75 -28.63
CA ALA A 11 1.59 -15.45 -29.97
C ALA A 11 0.75 -14.16 -30.00
N GLU A 12 0.04 -13.84 -28.93
CA GLU A 12 -0.70 -12.57 -28.80
C GLU A 12 0.26 -11.39 -28.73
N LEU A 13 1.30 -11.45 -27.88
CA LEU A 13 2.34 -10.42 -27.79
C LEU A 13 3.03 -10.19 -29.13
N GLU A 14 3.36 -11.26 -29.86
CA GLU A 14 3.96 -11.13 -31.19
C GLU A 14 3.05 -10.42 -32.20
N ALA A 15 1.73 -10.59 -32.10
CA ALA A 15 0.77 -9.89 -32.95
C ALA A 15 0.66 -8.39 -32.63
N GLU A 16 1.10 -7.97 -31.45
CA GLU A 16 1.11 -6.58 -30.99
C GLU A 16 2.38 -5.81 -31.41
N LEU A 17 3.42 -6.49 -31.91
CA LEU A 17 4.70 -5.88 -32.29
C LEU A 17 4.58 -4.73 -33.31
N ASP A 18 3.65 -4.86 -34.25
CA ASP A 18 3.41 -3.83 -35.27
C ASP A 18 2.46 -2.73 -34.78
N LEU A 19 1.74 -2.96 -33.67
CA LEU A 19 0.82 -2.00 -33.06
C LEU A 19 1.54 -1.03 -32.12
N TYR A 20 2.60 -1.49 -31.45
CA TYR A 20 3.35 -0.72 -30.45
C TYR A 20 4.85 -0.70 -30.76
N PRO A 21 5.28 0.00 -31.82
CA PRO A 21 6.69 0.04 -32.22
C PRO A 21 7.62 0.63 -31.14
N ASP A 22 7.12 1.54 -30.30
CA ASP A 22 7.89 2.14 -29.20
C ASP A 22 8.13 1.18 -28.02
N GLN A 23 7.32 0.12 -27.90
CA GLN A 23 7.42 -0.92 -26.84
C GLN A 23 7.97 -2.23 -27.41
N ARG A 24 8.51 -2.19 -28.63
CA ARG A 24 8.89 -3.39 -29.37
C ARG A 24 9.89 -4.26 -28.60
N GLY A 25 10.89 -3.66 -27.97
CA GLY A 25 11.91 -4.38 -27.20
C GLY A 25 11.31 -5.14 -26.02
N GLU A 26 10.50 -4.47 -25.21
CA GLU A 26 9.72 -5.07 -24.11
C GLU A 26 8.83 -6.23 -24.58
N ILE A 27 8.06 -6.03 -25.66
CA ILE A 27 7.18 -7.06 -26.22
C ILE A 27 7.98 -8.28 -26.68
N LEU A 28 9.13 -8.08 -27.33
CA LEU A 28 10.01 -9.18 -27.75
C LEU A 28 10.54 -9.97 -26.55
N LEU A 29 10.94 -9.30 -25.47
CA LEU A 29 11.42 -9.91 -24.23
C LEU A 29 10.32 -10.75 -23.56
N GLU A 30 9.12 -10.18 -23.40
CA GLU A 30 8.00 -10.86 -22.75
C GLU A 30 7.53 -12.06 -23.57
N ALA A 31 7.41 -11.91 -24.89
CA ALA A 31 7.06 -13.00 -25.79
C ALA A 31 8.10 -14.13 -25.75
N ALA A 32 9.40 -13.79 -25.72
CA ALA A 32 10.47 -14.76 -25.62
C ALA A 32 10.42 -15.57 -24.32
N GLU A 33 10.15 -14.95 -23.17
CA GLU A 33 10.01 -15.65 -21.90
C GLU A 33 8.80 -16.60 -21.91
N HIS A 34 7.69 -16.20 -22.51
CA HIS A 34 6.54 -17.08 -22.69
C HIS A 34 6.83 -18.28 -23.60
N TRP A 35 7.60 -18.08 -24.68
CA TRP A 35 8.05 -19.20 -25.53
C TRP A 35 9.04 -20.11 -24.82
N ARG A 36 9.97 -19.57 -24.02
CA ARG A 36 10.89 -20.35 -23.19
C ARG A 36 10.12 -21.23 -22.21
N ARG A 37 9.12 -20.67 -21.49
CA ARG A 37 8.24 -21.43 -20.58
C ARG A 37 7.41 -22.50 -21.29
N ALA A 38 7.11 -22.29 -22.57
CA ALA A 38 6.43 -23.28 -23.41
C ALA A 38 7.39 -24.37 -23.97
N GLY A 39 8.70 -24.26 -23.72
CA GLY A 39 9.74 -25.16 -24.24
C GLY A 39 10.13 -24.89 -25.70
N ALA A 40 9.63 -23.82 -26.31
CA ALA A 40 9.95 -23.42 -27.68
C ALA A 40 11.20 -22.53 -27.72
N HIS A 41 12.34 -23.10 -27.28
CA HIS A 41 13.58 -22.34 -27.10
C HIS A 41 14.10 -21.68 -28.38
N ASP A 42 13.96 -22.33 -29.54
CA ASP A 42 14.36 -21.73 -30.83
C ASP A 42 13.62 -20.42 -31.12
N ARG A 43 12.31 -20.38 -30.84
CA ARG A 43 11.52 -19.17 -31.02
C ARG A 43 11.91 -18.08 -30.04
N ALA A 44 12.17 -18.44 -28.78
CA ALA A 44 12.67 -17.50 -27.78
C ALA A 44 14.00 -16.87 -28.21
N ILE A 45 14.94 -17.69 -28.70
CA ILE A 45 16.25 -17.23 -29.21
C ILE A 45 16.09 -16.26 -30.39
N ASP A 46 15.20 -16.55 -31.34
CA ASP A 46 14.94 -15.67 -32.48
C ASP A 46 14.45 -14.29 -32.05
N LEU A 47 13.50 -14.24 -31.10
CA LEU A 47 12.94 -12.98 -30.61
C LEU A 47 13.96 -12.17 -29.81
N LEU A 48 14.75 -12.83 -28.97
CA LEU A 48 15.82 -12.18 -28.20
C LEU A 48 16.91 -11.64 -29.13
N THR A 49 17.25 -12.37 -30.20
CA THR A 49 18.22 -11.90 -31.19
C THR A 49 17.74 -10.61 -31.86
N ARG A 50 16.45 -10.53 -32.22
CA ARG A 50 15.86 -9.30 -32.77
C ARG A 50 15.90 -8.13 -31.77
N ALA A 51 15.61 -8.37 -30.50
CA ALA A 51 15.71 -7.33 -29.47
C ALA A 51 17.15 -6.84 -29.27
N ILE A 52 18.14 -7.75 -29.37
CA ILE A 52 19.57 -7.40 -29.35
C ILE A 52 19.94 -6.50 -30.54
N GLU A 53 19.40 -6.77 -31.73
CA GLU A 53 19.61 -5.96 -32.94
C GLU A 53 19.00 -4.56 -32.82
N ASP A 54 17.82 -4.46 -32.20
CA ASP A 54 17.14 -3.18 -31.93
C ASP A 54 17.95 -2.30 -30.94
N GLY A 55 18.72 -2.92 -30.04
CA GLY A 55 19.68 -2.23 -29.16
C GLY A 55 19.04 -1.57 -27.94
N GLY A 56 19.69 -0.53 -27.40
CA GLY A 56 19.22 0.16 -26.19
C GLY A 56 19.31 -0.69 -24.91
N GLU A 57 18.52 -0.31 -23.90
CA GLU A 57 18.41 -1.06 -22.65
C GLU A 57 17.83 -2.47 -22.89
N ASP A 58 16.74 -2.56 -23.68
CA ASP A 58 16.09 -3.82 -24.01
C ASP A 58 17.02 -4.80 -24.74
N GLY A 59 17.86 -4.31 -25.66
CA GLY A 59 18.88 -5.16 -26.28
C GLY A 59 19.91 -5.67 -25.27
N GLY A 60 20.23 -4.91 -24.23
CA GLY A 60 21.03 -5.36 -23.10
C GLY A 60 20.33 -6.43 -22.27
N ASN A 61 19.06 -6.20 -21.92
CA ASN A 61 18.21 -7.16 -21.20
C ASN A 61 18.08 -8.48 -22.00
N ALA A 62 17.94 -8.38 -23.33
CA ALA A 62 17.81 -9.52 -24.22
C ALA A 62 19.08 -10.36 -24.28
N ARG A 63 20.28 -9.77 -24.13
CA ARG A 63 21.52 -10.55 -24.00
C ARG A 63 21.52 -11.41 -22.74
N VAL A 64 21.00 -10.89 -21.62
CA VAL A 64 20.92 -11.65 -20.37
C VAL A 64 19.89 -12.77 -20.48
N ALA A 65 18.69 -12.46 -20.98
CA ALA A 65 17.65 -13.47 -21.21
C ALA A 65 18.11 -14.56 -22.19
N LEU A 66 18.87 -14.20 -23.24
CA LEU A 66 19.45 -15.17 -24.17
C LEU A 66 20.50 -16.03 -23.49
N ALA A 67 21.35 -15.45 -22.63
CA ALA A 67 22.30 -16.21 -21.83
C ALA A 67 21.59 -17.24 -20.92
N GLU A 68 20.48 -16.88 -20.28
CA GLU A 68 19.66 -17.80 -19.48
C GLU A 68 19.13 -18.97 -20.32
N VAL A 69 18.52 -18.68 -21.49
CA VAL A 69 18.05 -19.73 -22.42
C VAL A 69 19.20 -20.65 -22.85
N LEU A 70 20.38 -20.10 -23.15
CA LEU A 70 21.54 -20.87 -23.57
C LEU A 70 22.09 -21.73 -22.43
N PHE A 71 22.05 -21.25 -21.19
CA PHE A 71 22.38 -22.06 -20.03
C PHE A 71 21.40 -23.22 -19.81
N ASP A 72 20.10 -23.01 -20.00
CA ASP A 72 19.08 -24.07 -19.92
C ASP A 72 19.32 -25.18 -20.97
N LEU A 73 19.89 -24.81 -22.12
CA LEU A 73 20.26 -25.70 -23.21
C LEU A 73 21.67 -26.30 -23.09
N ASP A 74 22.36 -26.11 -21.96
CA ASP A 74 23.74 -26.57 -21.71
C ASP A 74 24.78 -25.99 -22.69
N ARG A 75 24.52 -24.78 -23.21
CA ARG A 75 25.39 -24.02 -24.13
C ARG A 75 26.16 -22.91 -23.40
N ALA A 76 26.88 -23.27 -22.34
CA ALA A 76 27.53 -22.31 -21.45
C ALA A 76 28.48 -21.33 -22.16
N ALA A 77 29.29 -21.81 -23.12
CA ALA A 77 30.23 -20.94 -23.85
C ALA A 77 29.51 -19.84 -24.68
N ASP A 78 28.35 -20.17 -25.24
CA ASP A 78 27.55 -19.20 -26.00
C ASP A 78 26.88 -18.20 -25.05
N ALA A 79 26.42 -18.67 -23.87
CA ALA A 79 25.86 -17.81 -22.82
C ALA A 79 26.91 -16.82 -22.30
N ASP A 80 28.12 -17.29 -22.00
CA ASP A 80 29.25 -16.46 -21.58
C ASP A 80 29.60 -15.42 -22.66
N THR A 81 29.53 -15.79 -23.93
CA THR A 81 29.72 -14.85 -25.05
C THR A 81 28.70 -13.71 -25.03
N GLN A 82 27.43 -13.98 -24.68
CA GLN A 82 26.40 -12.93 -24.56
C GLN A 82 26.68 -11.99 -23.38
N LEU A 83 27.07 -12.54 -22.22
CA LEU A 83 27.41 -11.75 -21.04
C LEU A 83 28.66 -10.90 -21.29
N ASP A 84 29.68 -11.45 -21.96
CA ASP A 84 30.86 -10.70 -22.35
C ASP A 84 30.53 -9.59 -23.35
N ALA A 85 29.67 -9.85 -24.33
CA ALA A 85 29.21 -8.81 -25.25
C ALA A 85 28.45 -7.69 -24.53
N LEU A 86 27.64 -8.03 -23.52
CA LEU A 86 26.96 -7.04 -22.68
C LEU A 86 27.95 -6.16 -21.90
N ARG A 87 29.04 -6.74 -21.39
CA ARG A 87 30.09 -6.00 -20.65
C ARG A 87 30.73 -4.91 -21.51
N HIS A 88 30.82 -5.13 -22.82
CA HIS A 88 31.38 -4.19 -23.79
C HIS A 88 30.33 -3.32 -24.49
N SER A 89 29.05 -3.48 -24.14
CA SER A 89 27.97 -2.66 -24.69
C SER A 89 28.05 -1.22 -24.16
N ARG A 90 27.51 -0.27 -24.93
CA ARG A 90 27.50 1.17 -24.59
C ARG A 90 26.26 1.58 -23.77
N THR A 91 25.58 0.63 -23.13
CA THR A 91 24.39 0.95 -22.34
C THR A 91 24.80 1.52 -20.99
N ASP A 92 24.33 2.73 -20.69
CA ASP A 92 24.55 3.38 -19.40
C ASP A 92 23.57 2.86 -18.34
N SER A 93 22.56 2.08 -18.74
CA SER A 93 21.58 1.53 -17.80
C SER A 93 22.20 0.50 -16.84
N PRO A 94 21.82 0.56 -15.54
CA PRO A 94 22.18 -0.45 -14.55
C PRO A 94 21.41 -1.77 -14.75
N VAL A 95 20.24 -1.75 -15.43
CA VAL A 95 19.29 -2.87 -15.48
C VAL A 95 19.89 -4.15 -16.08
N PRO A 96 20.52 -4.14 -17.27
CA PRO A 96 21.12 -5.36 -17.81
C PRO A 96 22.22 -5.94 -16.92
N CYS A 97 23.01 -5.11 -16.24
CA CYS A 97 24.06 -5.58 -15.34
C CYS A 97 23.46 -6.22 -14.08
N HIS A 98 22.40 -5.62 -13.55
CA HIS A 98 21.69 -6.17 -12.40
C HIS A 98 21.07 -7.54 -12.75
N MET A 99 20.38 -7.65 -13.88
CA MET A 99 19.82 -8.93 -14.35
C MET A 99 20.92 -10.00 -14.54
N ALA A 100 22.07 -9.64 -15.11
CA ALA A 100 23.19 -10.57 -15.27
C ALA A 100 23.74 -11.04 -13.91
N ALA A 101 23.76 -10.15 -12.91
CA ALA A 101 24.19 -10.47 -11.56
C ALA A 101 23.24 -11.48 -10.89
N GLU A 102 21.91 -11.28 -10.99
CA GLU A 102 20.90 -12.18 -10.45
C GLU A 102 20.94 -13.55 -11.14
N LEU A 103 21.09 -13.60 -12.47
CA LEU A 103 21.23 -14.85 -13.21
C LEU A 103 22.42 -15.68 -12.69
N LEU A 104 23.56 -15.04 -12.46
CA LEU A 104 24.77 -15.71 -11.97
C LEU A 104 24.68 -16.07 -10.47
N GLU A 105 23.99 -15.26 -9.67
CA GLU A 105 23.64 -15.59 -8.28
C GLU A 105 22.83 -16.89 -8.22
N GLN A 106 21.77 -17.01 -9.03
CA GLN A 106 20.91 -18.20 -9.10
C GLN A 106 21.69 -19.46 -9.52
N ARG A 107 22.71 -19.28 -10.37
CA ARG A 107 23.61 -20.37 -10.82
C ARG A 107 24.72 -20.69 -9.83
N GLY A 108 24.88 -19.91 -8.76
CA GLY A 108 25.90 -20.09 -7.74
C GLY A 108 27.30 -19.57 -8.12
N ASP A 109 27.45 -18.85 -9.24
CA ASP A 109 28.72 -18.19 -9.59
C ASP A 109 28.82 -16.84 -8.90
N TYR A 110 29.00 -16.88 -7.58
CA TYR A 110 29.05 -15.68 -6.74
C TYR A 110 30.20 -14.73 -7.08
N ARG A 111 31.30 -15.26 -7.64
CA ARG A 111 32.43 -14.44 -8.07
C ARG A 111 32.04 -13.55 -9.26
N GLN A 112 31.42 -14.15 -10.28
CA GLN A 112 30.94 -13.37 -11.42
C GLN A 112 29.73 -12.50 -11.05
N ALA A 113 28.79 -13.01 -10.24
CA ALA A 113 27.65 -12.23 -9.76
C ALA A 113 28.11 -10.94 -9.06
N LEU A 114 29.11 -11.00 -8.19
CA LEU A 114 29.67 -9.80 -7.54
C LEU A 114 30.24 -8.80 -8.54
N THR A 115 30.90 -9.28 -9.60
CA THR A 115 31.44 -8.42 -10.65
C THR A 115 30.32 -7.65 -11.36
N TRP A 116 29.21 -8.33 -11.66
CA TRP A 116 28.05 -7.73 -12.31
C TRP A 116 27.27 -6.79 -11.38
N PHE A 117 27.11 -7.13 -10.10
CA PHE A 117 26.55 -6.21 -9.11
C PHE A 117 27.38 -4.92 -9.00
N ASN A 118 28.71 -5.01 -8.96
CA ASN A 118 29.56 -3.82 -8.95
C ASN A 118 29.39 -2.96 -10.21
N MET A 119 29.23 -3.60 -11.38
CA MET A 119 28.95 -2.89 -12.63
C MET A 119 27.58 -2.19 -12.61
N ALA A 120 26.54 -2.86 -12.10
CA ALA A 120 25.22 -2.27 -11.93
C ALA A 120 25.25 -1.05 -11.00
N VAL A 121 25.93 -1.18 -9.85
CA VAL A 121 26.13 -0.07 -8.91
C VAL A 121 26.85 1.10 -9.56
N SER A 122 27.90 0.86 -10.37
CA SER A 122 28.64 1.93 -11.06
C SER A 122 27.83 2.70 -12.10
N ARG A 123 26.63 2.21 -12.44
CA ARG A 123 25.71 2.80 -13.43
C ARG A 123 24.46 3.41 -12.80
N LEU A 124 24.28 3.26 -11.49
CA LEU A 124 23.22 3.97 -10.78
C LEU A 124 23.51 5.48 -10.83
N THR A 125 22.46 6.24 -11.09
CA THR A 125 22.50 7.71 -11.07
C THR A 125 22.51 8.23 -9.64
N ASP A 126 22.96 9.48 -9.47
CA ASP A 126 22.91 10.15 -8.17
C ASP A 126 21.47 10.26 -7.63
N GLU A 127 20.48 10.37 -8.53
CA GLU A 127 19.05 10.40 -8.17
C GLU A 127 18.59 9.04 -7.63
N GLU A 128 18.87 7.94 -8.34
CA GLU A 128 18.56 6.58 -7.88
C GLU A 128 19.26 6.25 -6.56
N MET A 129 20.51 6.70 -6.37
CA MET A 129 21.23 6.55 -5.12
C MET A 129 20.61 7.39 -4.00
N ALA A 130 20.17 8.61 -4.26
CA ALA A 130 19.51 9.44 -3.25
C ALA A 130 18.16 8.86 -2.78
N GLU A 131 17.48 8.07 -3.62
CA GLU A 131 16.23 7.39 -3.22
C GLU A 131 16.44 6.41 -2.05
N THR A 132 17.63 5.83 -1.88
CA THR A 132 17.91 4.89 -0.78
C THR A 132 17.83 5.54 0.59
N ASP A 133 18.03 6.86 0.67
CA ASP A 133 18.03 7.62 1.92
C ASP A 133 16.62 8.11 2.33
N THR A 134 15.60 7.85 1.51
CA THR A 134 14.22 8.23 1.80
C THR A 134 13.55 7.27 2.79
N GLU A 135 12.40 7.67 3.36
CA GLU A 135 11.62 6.81 4.27
C GLU A 135 11.26 5.45 3.66
N ASN A 136 11.05 5.41 2.33
CA ASN A 136 10.75 4.19 1.58
C ASN A 136 11.95 3.69 0.76
N GLY A 137 13.16 4.15 1.06
CA GLY A 137 14.37 3.83 0.30
C GLY A 137 14.68 2.33 0.26
N PHE A 138 14.21 1.57 1.25
CA PHE A 138 14.33 0.11 1.24
C PHE A 138 13.59 -0.58 0.06
N LEU A 139 12.62 0.10 -0.55
CA LEU A 139 11.90 -0.36 -1.76
C LEU A 139 12.50 0.18 -3.07
N SER A 140 13.50 1.06 -3.01
CA SER A 140 14.07 1.67 -4.21
C SER A 140 14.84 0.65 -5.04
N TYR A 141 14.96 0.95 -6.33
CA TYR A 141 15.70 0.10 -7.25
C TYR A 141 17.19 -0.01 -6.86
N ALA A 142 17.82 1.11 -6.50
CA ALA A 142 19.20 1.14 -6.02
C ALA A 142 19.40 0.27 -4.77
N ASN A 143 18.47 0.32 -3.80
CA ASN A 143 18.55 -0.52 -2.61
C ASN A 143 18.47 -2.01 -2.96
N ASN A 144 17.68 -2.40 -3.95
CA ASN A 144 17.63 -3.78 -4.42
C ASN A 144 18.99 -4.25 -4.98
N VAL A 145 19.62 -3.45 -5.85
CA VAL A 145 20.95 -3.75 -6.42
C VAL A 145 22.00 -3.90 -5.32
N LEU A 146 22.04 -2.95 -4.37
CA LEU A 146 23.00 -2.96 -3.26
C LEU A 146 22.73 -4.12 -2.28
N ALA A 147 21.46 -4.45 -2.02
CA ALA A 147 21.10 -5.62 -1.21
C ALA A 147 21.57 -6.93 -1.85
N GLY A 148 21.43 -7.07 -3.17
CA GLY A 148 21.98 -8.21 -3.92
C GLY A 148 23.49 -8.33 -3.77
N ARG A 149 24.20 -7.20 -3.95
CA ARG A 149 25.64 -7.13 -3.73
C ARG A 149 26.05 -7.57 -2.32
N ARG A 150 25.39 -7.04 -1.28
CA ARG A 150 25.64 -7.39 0.14
C ARG A 150 25.43 -8.88 0.39
N ARG A 151 24.35 -9.47 -0.15
CA ARG A 151 24.10 -10.92 -0.05
C ARG A 151 25.26 -11.73 -0.64
N ILE A 152 25.72 -11.37 -1.84
CA ILE A 152 26.80 -12.08 -2.53
C ILE A 152 28.14 -11.93 -1.81
N ARG A 153 28.46 -10.75 -1.27
CA ARG A 153 29.69 -10.54 -0.48
C ARG A 153 29.67 -11.38 0.80
N ARG A 154 28.55 -11.41 1.50
CA ARG A 154 28.35 -12.25 2.69
C ARG A 154 28.51 -13.74 2.35
N ALA A 155 27.94 -14.21 1.24
CA ALA A 155 28.06 -15.60 0.79
C ALA A 155 29.53 -15.99 0.49
N GLN A 156 30.36 -15.03 0.06
CA GLN A 156 31.79 -15.21 -0.18
C GLN A 156 32.67 -14.97 1.05
N GLY A 157 32.09 -14.65 2.22
CA GLY A 157 32.84 -14.34 3.44
C GLY A 157 33.61 -13.02 3.38
N LEU A 158 33.25 -12.13 2.44
CA LEU A 158 33.81 -10.79 2.35
C LEU A 158 33.15 -9.89 3.41
N PRO A 159 33.92 -8.99 4.06
CA PRO A 159 33.33 -8.00 4.96
C PRO A 159 32.42 -7.03 4.19
N PRO A 160 31.36 -6.49 4.81
CA PRO A 160 30.59 -5.41 4.22
C PRO A 160 31.49 -4.17 4.03
N ASP A 161 31.21 -3.36 3.02
CA ASP A 161 31.75 -2.00 2.89
C ASP A 161 30.66 -0.93 3.05
N GLU A 162 31.02 0.35 2.92
CA GLU A 162 30.12 1.49 3.16
C GLU A 162 28.78 1.38 2.39
N LEU A 163 28.82 0.86 1.15
CA LEU A 163 27.64 0.65 0.33
C LEU A 163 26.78 -0.53 0.81
N ASP A 164 27.40 -1.56 1.39
CA ASP A 164 26.65 -2.66 1.99
C ASP A 164 26.02 -2.24 3.32
N GLU A 165 26.70 -1.37 4.08
CA GLU A 165 26.23 -0.87 5.37
C GLU A 165 25.08 0.14 5.24
N SER A 166 24.99 0.86 4.11
CA SER A 166 23.89 1.79 3.83
C SER A 166 22.56 1.11 3.47
N VAL A 167 22.58 -0.21 3.22
CA VAL A 167 21.39 -0.96 2.81
C VAL A 167 20.65 -1.52 4.00
N GLN A 168 19.39 -1.14 4.12
CA GLN A 168 18.42 -1.87 4.90
C GLN A 168 17.74 -2.91 4.01
N SER A 169 17.88 -4.19 4.34
CA SER A 169 17.14 -5.22 3.60
C SER A 169 15.64 -5.15 3.93
N PHE A 170 14.79 -5.51 2.98
CA PHE A 170 13.34 -5.63 3.22
C PHE A 170 13.04 -6.55 4.42
N ALA A 171 13.85 -7.60 4.62
CA ALA A 171 13.73 -8.49 5.78
C ALA A 171 14.12 -7.81 7.09
N GLU A 172 15.22 -7.05 7.14
CA GLU A 172 15.61 -6.24 8.31
C GLU A 172 14.56 -5.18 8.61
N HIS A 173 13.99 -4.53 7.59
CA HIS A 173 12.90 -3.56 7.75
C HIS A 173 11.62 -4.22 8.27
N LEU A 174 11.23 -5.38 7.74
CA LEU A 174 10.11 -6.17 8.27
C LEU A 174 10.35 -6.63 9.71
N ASP A 175 11.58 -7.00 10.04
CA ASP A 175 11.96 -7.38 11.39
C ASP A 175 11.88 -6.16 12.33
N GLU A 176 12.36 -5.00 11.90
CA GLU A 176 12.17 -3.74 12.63
C GLU A 176 10.69 -3.39 12.80
N LEU A 177 9.86 -3.53 11.77
CA LEU A 177 8.41 -3.34 11.87
C LEU A 177 7.76 -4.37 12.80
N ALA A 178 8.29 -5.60 12.88
CA ALA A 178 7.81 -6.63 13.79
C ALA A 178 8.27 -6.39 15.24
N HIS A 179 9.43 -5.76 15.43
CA HIS A 179 10.00 -5.38 16.73
C HIS A 179 9.59 -3.98 17.19
N MET A 180 8.99 -3.18 16.31
CA MET A 180 8.29 -1.96 16.66
C MET A 180 7.17 -2.34 17.64
N PRO A 181 7.09 -1.69 18.82
CA PRO A 181 6.01 -1.97 19.75
C PRO A 181 4.69 -1.72 19.01
N ALA A 182 3.88 -2.78 18.89
CA ALA A 182 2.56 -2.69 18.27
C ALA A 182 1.85 -1.46 18.85
N PRO A 183 1.29 -0.56 18.02
CA PRO A 183 0.52 0.54 18.55
C PRO A 183 -0.52 -0.06 19.48
N PRO A 184 -0.73 0.50 20.70
CA PRO A 184 -1.69 -0.07 21.62
C PRO A 184 -2.99 -0.25 20.87
N THR A 185 -3.51 -1.48 20.82
CA THR A 185 -4.84 -1.79 20.32
C THR A 185 -5.83 -1.17 21.31
N THR A 186 -5.90 0.15 21.35
CA THR A 186 -7.03 0.84 21.95
C THR A 186 -8.23 0.42 21.11
N PRO A 187 -9.23 -0.26 21.71
CA PRO A 187 -10.44 -0.59 20.99
C PRO A 187 -10.95 0.71 20.36
N ARG A 188 -11.16 0.73 19.03
CA ARG A 188 -11.62 1.93 18.34
C ARG A 188 -12.89 2.43 19.04
N GLN A 189 -12.87 3.68 19.48
CA GLN A 189 -13.98 4.33 20.17
C GLN A 189 -14.45 5.49 19.31
N ALA A 190 -15.76 5.73 19.28
CA ALA A 190 -16.30 6.96 18.70
C ALA A 190 -17.10 7.73 19.75
N ARG A 191 -16.97 9.05 19.67
CA ARG A 191 -17.70 10.02 20.50
C ARG A 191 -18.73 10.71 19.61
N ILE A 192 -19.97 10.74 20.07
CA ILE A 192 -21.11 11.21 19.27
C ILE A 192 -21.85 12.29 20.04
N LEU A 193 -21.88 13.50 19.49
CA LEU A 193 -22.70 14.58 20.00
C LEU A 193 -24.12 14.45 19.42
N PHE A 194 -25.14 14.61 20.26
CA PHE A 194 -26.53 14.57 19.82
C PHE A 194 -27.42 15.50 20.65
N TRP A 195 -28.53 15.94 20.07
CA TRP A 195 -29.56 16.70 20.77
C TRP A 195 -30.59 15.73 21.40
N PRO A 196 -30.80 15.76 22.73
CA PRO A 196 -31.86 15.00 23.39
C PRO A 196 -33.27 15.37 22.90
N ARG A 197 -34.23 14.47 23.12
CA ARG A 197 -35.62 14.59 22.61
C ARG A 197 -36.31 15.90 23.01
N ASP A 198 -36.13 16.32 24.25
CA ASP A 198 -36.72 17.52 24.84
C ASP A 198 -35.99 18.81 24.42
N GLU A 199 -34.70 18.70 24.10
CA GLU A 199 -33.88 19.83 23.66
C GLU A 199 -33.91 20.06 22.14
N PHE A 200 -34.27 19.04 21.35
CA PHE A 200 -34.25 19.10 19.90
C PHE A 200 -35.10 20.25 19.30
N PRO A 201 -36.35 20.50 19.74
CA PRO A 201 -37.13 21.63 19.23
C PRO A 201 -36.50 22.99 19.60
N ARG A 202 -35.97 23.11 20.82
CA ARG A 202 -35.30 24.34 21.28
C ARG A 202 -34.02 24.60 20.50
N ALA A 203 -33.27 23.55 20.18
CA ALA A 203 -32.06 23.65 19.39
C ALA A 203 -32.36 24.08 17.94
N HIS A 204 -33.44 23.58 17.35
CA HIS A 204 -33.94 24.04 16.05
C HIS A 204 -34.35 25.52 16.09
N GLU A 205 -35.10 25.95 17.11
CA GLU A 205 -35.49 27.35 17.27
C GLU A 205 -34.29 28.29 17.46
N THR A 206 -33.27 27.85 18.20
CA THR A 206 -32.07 28.66 18.51
C THR A 206 -31.09 28.68 17.33
N TRP A 207 -30.90 27.55 16.66
CA TRP A 207 -29.94 27.39 15.55
C TRP A 207 -30.55 26.59 14.39
N PRO A 208 -31.44 27.20 13.58
CA PRO A 208 -32.16 26.51 12.50
C PRO A 208 -31.22 25.90 11.45
N GLY A 209 -30.08 26.54 11.18
CA GLY A 209 -29.07 26.03 10.23
C GLY A 209 -28.18 24.92 10.78
N LEU A 210 -28.25 24.62 12.09
CA LEU A 210 -27.50 23.52 12.71
C LEU A 210 -28.39 22.29 12.96
N VAL A 211 -29.68 22.52 13.22
CA VAL A 211 -30.68 21.47 13.40
C VAL A 211 -31.75 21.70 12.35
N GLU A 212 -31.53 21.25 11.12
CA GLU A 212 -32.42 21.58 9.99
C GLU A 212 -33.78 20.85 10.07
N HIS A 213 -33.82 19.69 10.72
CA HIS A 213 -35.03 18.89 10.86
C HIS A 213 -35.81 19.25 12.13
N THR A 214 -37.13 19.23 12.05
CA THR A 214 -38.03 19.41 13.21
C THR A 214 -38.58 18.10 13.75
N ASP A 215 -38.54 17.03 12.96
CA ASP A 215 -39.02 15.71 13.37
C ASP A 215 -37.92 14.92 14.11
N PHE A 216 -38.03 14.89 15.43
CA PHE A 216 -37.13 14.11 16.28
C PHE A 216 -37.18 12.60 15.97
N ALA A 217 -38.32 12.05 15.53
CA ALA A 217 -38.45 10.62 15.28
C ALA A 217 -37.57 10.19 14.11
N VAL A 218 -37.50 11.00 13.04
CA VAL A 218 -36.62 10.78 11.89
C VAL A 218 -35.16 10.87 12.33
N PHE A 219 -34.76 11.97 12.98
CA PHE A 219 -33.40 12.14 13.51
C PHE A 219 -32.95 10.96 14.39
N ALA A 220 -33.83 10.51 15.29
CA ALA A 220 -33.52 9.44 16.21
C ALA A 220 -33.37 8.08 15.52
N ALA A 221 -34.14 7.82 14.45
CA ALA A 221 -34.03 6.61 13.66
C ALA A 221 -32.71 6.59 12.85
N ASP A 222 -32.37 7.70 12.20
CA ASP A 222 -31.14 7.83 11.42
C ASP A 222 -29.90 7.72 12.30
N ARG A 223 -29.91 8.38 13.47
CA ARG A 223 -28.82 8.27 14.44
C ARG A 223 -28.68 6.85 14.99
N GLU A 224 -29.78 6.18 15.30
CA GLU A 224 -29.75 4.79 15.76
C GLU A 224 -29.17 3.85 14.68
N LYS A 225 -29.53 4.06 13.41
CA LYS A 225 -28.97 3.32 12.27
C LYS A 225 -27.48 3.57 12.11
N ALA A 226 -27.04 4.84 12.11
CA ALA A 226 -25.63 5.20 12.01
C ALA A 226 -24.78 4.62 13.15
N ASN A 227 -25.33 4.55 14.38
CA ASN A 227 -24.65 3.90 15.50
C ASN A 227 -24.47 2.39 15.28
N ARG A 228 -25.45 1.70 14.65
CA ARG A 228 -25.32 0.27 14.29
C ARG A 228 -24.24 0.07 13.24
N GLU A 229 -24.22 0.89 12.20
CA GLU A 229 -23.21 0.84 11.14
C GLU A 229 -21.79 1.06 11.70
N LEU A 230 -21.63 2.00 12.64
CA LEU A 230 -20.37 2.20 13.36
C LEU A 230 -19.95 0.97 14.19
N ALA A 231 -20.89 0.36 14.90
CA ALA A 231 -20.59 -0.85 15.66
C ALA A 231 -20.22 -2.05 14.75
N ASP A 232 -20.95 -2.23 13.65
CA ASP A 232 -20.74 -3.31 12.68
C ASP A 232 -19.42 -3.14 11.90
N SER A 233 -18.92 -1.90 11.75
CA SER A 233 -17.60 -1.59 11.17
C SER A 233 -16.42 -1.75 12.15
N GLY A 234 -16.66 -2.26 13.35
CA GLY A 234 -15.60 -2.60 14.31
C GLY A 234 -15.27 -1.51 15.34
N ILE A 235 -16.12 -0.48 15.50
CA ILE A 235 -16.03 0.46 16.63
C ILE A 235 -16.58 -0.22 17.89
N ALA A 236 -15.69 -0.65 18.78
CA ALA A 236 -16.04 -1.46 19.94
C ALA A 236 -16.79 -0.69 21.04
N ARG A 237 -16.70 0.64 21.09
CA ARG A 237 -17.39 1.48 22.10
C ARG A 237 -17.87 2.81 21.50
N LEU A 238 -19.17 3.09 21.66
CA LEU A 238 -19.77 4.38 21.35
C LEU A 238 -20.12 5.14 22.64
N THR A 239 -19.61 6.36 22.76
CA THR A 239 -19.91 7.30 23.85
C THR A 239 -20.71 8.45 23.29
N MET A 240 -21.98 8.56 23.70
CA MET A 240 -22.89 9.59 23.24
C MET A 240 -22.99 10.73 24.26
N ALA A 241 -22.68 11.96 23.83
CA ALA A 241 -22.78 13.16 24.64
C ALA A 241 -24.10 13.90 24.35
N PRO A 242 -25.00 14.04 25.33
CA PRO A 242 -26.23 14.82 25.18
C PRO A 242 -25.91 16.32 25.23
N LEU A 243 -26.13 17.02 24.13
CA LEU A 243 -25.97 18.47 24.03
C LEU A 243 -27.30 19.17 24.33
N THR A 244 -27.30 20.06 25.32
CA THR A 244 -28.45 20.94 25.61
C THR A 244 -28.17 22.33 25.07
N VAL A 245 -29.23 23.10 24.76
CA VAL A 245 -29.09 24.48 24.30
C VAL A 245 -28.35 25.32 25.34
N ALA A 246 -28.72 25.12 26.61
CA ALA A 246 -28.09 25.79 27.74
C ALA A 246 -26.58 25.50 27.85
N LYS A 247 -26.16 24.23 27.69
CA LYS A 247 -24.73 23.86 27.79
C LYS A 247 -23.92 24.45 26.65
N LEU A 248 -24.44 24.44 25.42
CA LEU A 248 -23.72 25.04 24.29
C LEU A 248 -23.61 26.56 24.46
N LEU A 249 -24.68 27.24 24.88
CA LEU A 249 -24.65 28.69 25.16
C LEU A 249 -23.71 29.05 26.30
N GLU A 250 -23.71 28.28 27.38
CA GLU A 250 -22.78 28.45 28.50
C GLU A 250 -21.33 28.34 28.01
N TYR A 251 -21.03 27.29 27.23
CA TYR A 251 -19.70 27.06 26.68
C TYR A 251 -19.25 28.22 25.79
N THR A 252 -20.07 28.62 24.81
CA THR A 252 -19.71 29.67 23.86
C THR A 252 -19.63 31.05 24.50
N THR A 253 -20.46 31.33 25.51
CA THR A 253 -20.36 32.57 26.30
C THR A 253 -19.04 32.62 27.06
N ARG A 254 -18.60 31.49 27.62
CA ARG A 254 -17.35 31.40 28.39
C ARG A 254 -16.11 31.45 27.49
N THR A 255 -16.15 30.85 26.31
CA THR A 255 -14.99 30.75 25.40
C THR A 255 -14.95 31.84 24.33
N GLY A 256 -16.06 32.55 24.10
CA GLY A 256 -16.20 33.53 23.03
C GLY A 256 -16.24 32.91 21.62
N THR A 257 -16.56 31.62 21.51
CA THR A 257 -16.56 30.89 20.23
C THR A 257 -17.96 30.76 19.62
N ASP A 258 -18.05 30.40 18.33
CA ASP A 258 -19.31 30.29 17.60
C ASP A 258 -19.98 28.91 17.80
N PRO A 259 -21.25 28.81 18.25
CA PRO A 259 -21.95 27.52 18.39
C PRO A 259 -22.12 26.75 17.07
N THR A 260 -22.08 27.44 15.93
CA THR A 260 -22.21 26.85 14.59
C THR A 260 -20.89 26.32 14.02
N ASP A 261 -19.76 26.61 14.67
CA ASP A 261 -18.46 26.03 14.34
C ASP A 261 -18.34 24.57 14.86
N SER A 262 -17.79 23.69 14.01
CA SER A 262 -17.63 22.27 14.33
C SER A 262 -16.62 22.04 15.45
N ASP A 263 -15.54 22.81 15.50
CA ASP A 263 -14.48 22.64 16.50
C ASP A 263 -14.98 23.06 17.89
N THR A 264 -15.76 24.13 17.94
CA THR A 264 -16.50 24.55 19.14
C THR A 264 -17.39 23.44 19.69
N ARG A 265 -18.18 22.79 18.84
CA ARG A 265 -19.05 21.67 19.25
C ARG A 265 -18.27 20.43 19.68
N LEU A 266 -17.15 20.13 19.01
CA LEU A 266 -16.26 19.03 19.37
C LEU A 266 -15.64 19.26 20.75
N ALA A 267 -15.18 20.48 21.05
CA ALA A 267 -14.64 20.82 22.35
C ALA A 267 -15.70 20.77 23.46
N CYS A 268 -16.91 21.28 23.20
CA CYS A 268 -18.05 21.17 24.13
C CYS A 268 -18.46 19.70 24.38
N MET A 269 -18.43 18.84 23.34
CA MET A 269 -18.65 17.40 23.50
C MET A 269 -17.65 16.76 24.46
N ASN A 270 -16.37 17.08 24.33
CA ASN A 270 -15.33 16.54 25.20
C ASN A 270 -15.56 16.98 26.66
N GLU A 271 -15.93 18.23 26.90
CA GLU A 271 -16.27 18.72 28.24
C GLU A 271 -17.46 17.96 28.86
N ILE A 272 -18.52 17.69 28.08
CA ILE A 272 -19.67 16.86 28.55
C ILE A 272 -19.22 15.44 28.93
N ILE A 273 -18.30 14.86 28.17
CA ILE A 273 -17.78 13.52 28.42
C ILE A 273 -16.90 13.50 29.68
N ASP A 274 -16.03 14.49 29.83
CA ASP A 274 -15.12 14.63 30.98
C ASP A 274 -15.90 14.90 32.28
N GLU A 275 -17.04 15.59 32.20
CA GLU A 275 -18.01 15.74 33.30
C GLU A 275 -18.75 14.44 33.66
N GLY A 276 -18.56 13.35 32.91
CA GLY A 276 -19.23 12.07 33.13
C GLY A 276 -20.71 12.07 32.75
N LYS A 277 -21.17 13.05 31.95
CA LYS A 277 -22.59 13.19 31.54
C LYS A 277 -22.92 12.47 30.23
N SER A 278 -22.06 11.55 29.79
CA SER A 278 -22.24 10.78 28.56
C SER A 278 -23.02 9.48 28.78
N VAL A 279 -23.54 8.92 27.69
CA VAL A 279 -24.30 7.67 27.65
C VAL A 279 -23.57 6.66 26.76
N HIS A 280 -23.41 5.43 27.22
CA HIS A 280 -22.88 4.34 26.40
C HIS A 280 -23.96 3.79 25.47
N TRP A 281 -23.61 3.59 24.19
CA TRP A 281 -24.48 2.96 23.21
C TRP A 281 -23.93 1.57 22.80
N PRO A 282 -24.78 0.54 22.67
CA PRO A 282 -26.22 0.58 22.97
C PRO A 282 -26.46 0.58 24.49
N PRO A 283 -27.43 1.36 24.99
CA PRO A 283 -27.87 1.21 26.37
C PRO A 283 -28.39 -0.22 26.62
N PRO A 284 -28.35 -0.73 27.86
CA PRO A 284 -29.00 -1.99 28.20
C PRO A 284 -30.48 -1.96 27.78
N ARG A 285 -31.01 -3.09 27.28
CA ARG A 285 -32.36 -3.18 26.69
C ARG A 285 -33.49 -2.60 27.56
N ASN A 286 -33.36 -2.67 28.88
CA ASN A 286 -34.35 -2.18 29.85
C ASN A 286 -33.98 -0.84 30.52
N ALA A 287 -32.80 -0.28 30.23
CA ALA A 287 -32.39 1.03 30.72
C ALA A 287 -33.14 2.15 29.99
N PRO A 288 -33.17 3.38 30.53
CA PRO A 288 -33.65 4.56 29.83
C PRO A 288 -32.98 4.70 28.45
N CYS A 289 -33.75 5.16 27.47
CA CYS A 289 -33.26 5.36 26.11
C CYS A 289 -32.23 6.50 26.05
N TRP A 290 -31.21 6.34 25.19
CA TRP A 290 -30.17 7.35 24.97
C TRP A 290 -30.74 8.71 24.55
N CYS A 291 -31.92 8.75 23.93
CA CYS A 291 -32.57 10.00 23.52
C CYS A 291 -33.15 10.85 24.67
N GLY A 292 -33.04 10.42 25.92
CA GLY A 292 -33.57 11.12 27.09
C GLY A 292 -35.06 10.85 27.41
N SER A 293 -35.75 9.97 26.68
CA SER A 293 -37.21 9.79 26.81
C SER A 293 -37.69 9.08 28.08
N THR A 294 -36.80 8.68 29.01
CA THR A 294 -37.05 7.79 30.18
C THR A 294 -37.67 6.41 29.87
N ILE A 295 -38.24 6.22 28.68
CA ILE A 295 -38.76 4.95 28.16
C ILE A 295 -37.61 3.95 28.00
N LYS A 296 -37.88 2.67 28.28
CA LYS A 296 -36.93 1.56 28.07
C LYS A 296 -36.38 1.60 26.63
N TYR A 297 -35.07 1.52 26.45
CA TYR A 297 -34.39 1.59 25.13
C TYR A 297 -35.02 0.68 24.07
N LYS A 298 -35.32 -0.59 24.40
CA LYS A 298 -35.98 -1.56 23.50
C LYS A 298 -37.40 -1.15 23.05
N LYS A 299 -38.01 -0.20 23.76
CA LYS A 299 -39.34 0.37 23.52
C LYS A 299 -39.24 1.84 23.09
N CYS A 300 -38.08 2.36 22.74
CA CYS A 300 -37.90 3.70 22.18
C CYS A 300 -37.01 3.65 20.92
N CYS A 301 -35.83 4.29 20.91
CA CYS A 301 -34.94 4.30 19.75
C CYS A 301 -34.39 2.92 19.39
N GLY A 302 -34.19 2.03 20.37
CA GLY A 302 -33.73 0.66 20.15
C GLY A 302 -34.82 -0.33 19.76
N ARG A 303 -35.98 0.15 19.28
CA ARG A 303 -37.01 -0.74 18.73
C ARG A 303 -36.48 -1.39 17.45
N PRO A 304 -36.64 -2.71 17.26
CA PRO A 304 -36.37 -3.32 15.97
C PRO A 304 -37.23 -2.64 14.90
N THR A 305 -36.62 -2.15 13.83
CA THR A 305 -37.35 -1.75 12.64
C THR A 305 -37.98 -3.01 12.06
N THR A 306 -39.30 -3.14 12.15
CA THR A 306 -40.04 -4.12 11.35
C THR A 306 -39.90 -3.72 9.90
N ASN A 307 -39.15 -4.50 9.12
CA ASN A 307 -39.28 -4.52 7.66
C ASN A 307 -40.71 -4.88 7.27
#